data_AF-A0A7S3FC63-F1
#
_entry.id   AF-A0A7S3FC63-F1
#
_cell.length_a   1.000
_cell.length_b   1.000
_cell.length_c   1.000
_cell.angle_alpha   90.00
_cell.angle_beta   90.00
_cell.angle_gamma   90.00
#
_symmetry.space_group_name_H-M   'P 1'
#
loop_
_entity.id
_entity.type
_entity.pdbx_description
1 polymer ?
#
loop_
_entity_poly.entity_id
_entity_poly.type
_entity_poly.pdbx_seq_one_letter_code
_entity_poly.pdbx_strand_id
1 'polypeptide(L)'
;VLAPQAPSHSASAQISLVTQNLYAGQDVGRTERILAFADFLQRVRPDVVAVQELQGWSARLLAPTLRQLYPHTAHEVTTDNPPWTYVLSRFPRLWRERFAGVGG
;
A
#
# COMPACT_ATOMS: atom_id res chain seq x y z
N VAL A 1 -5.08 32.10 -40.30
CA VAL A 1 -4.33 31.05 -39.57
C VAL A 1 -4.97 30.91 -38.20
N LEU A 2 -5.70 29.82 -37.97
CA LEU A 2 -6.30 29.52 -36.66
C LEU A 2 -5.18 29.05 -35.73
N ALA A 3 -5.08 29.64 -34.53
CA ALA A 3 -4.15 29.16 -33.51
C ALA A 3 -4.52 27.73 -33.10
N PRO A 4 -3.55 26.83 -32.88
CA PRO A 4 -3.83 25.50 -32.35
C PRO A 4 -4.57 25.62 -31.03
N GLN A 5 -5.73 24.96 -30.91
CA GLN A 5 -6.39 24.81 -29.61
C GLN A 5 -5.46 23.98 -28.73
N ALA A 6 -4.97 24.58 -27.64
CA ALA A 6 -4.23 23.85 -26.62
C ALA A 6 -5.10 22.69 -26.11
N PRO A 7 -4.51 21.50 -25.85
CA PRO A 7 -5.27 20.35 -25.38
C PRO A 7 -6.04 20.73 -24.11
N SER A 8 -7.37 20.58 -24.21
CA SER A 8 -8.33 20.81 -23.13
C SER A 8 -7.94 19.98 -21.91
N HIS A 9 -7.69 20.67 -20.79
CA HIS A 9 -7.50 20.19 -19.42
C HIS A 9 -7.46 18.67 -19.23
N SER A 10 -6.26 18.15 -18.98
CA SER A 10 -6.06 16.78 -18.51
C SER A 10 -6.90 16.54 -17.25
N ALA A 11 -7.75 15.51 -17.27
CA ALA A 11 -8.40 15.00 -16.08
C ALA A 11 -7.31 14.68 -15.03
N SER A 12 -7.29 15.39 -13.91
CA SER A 12 -6.40 15.03 -12.81
C SER A 12 -6.89 13.73 -12.20
N ALA A 13 -6.15 12.63 -12.38
CA ALA A 13 -6.46 11.40 -11.69
C ALA A 13 -6.23 11.61 -10.18
N GLN A 14 -7.29 11.49 -9.38
CA GLN A 14 -7.18 11.49 -7.93
C GLN A 14 -6.73 10.10 -7.46
N ILE A 15 -5.67 10.06 -6.64
CA ILE A 15 -5.12 8.83 -6.07
C ILE A 15 -5.38 8.85 -4.56
N SER A 16 -6.00 7.79 -4.05
CA SER A 16 -6.27 7.61 -2.62
C SER A 16 -5.11 6.88 -1.93
N LEU A 17 -4.60 7.45 -0.83
CA LEU A 17 -3.48 6.93 -0.06
C LEU A 17 -3.93 6.65 1.39
N VAL A 18 -3.55 5.49 1.90
CA VAL A 18 -3.65 5.15 3.32
C VAL A 18 -2.26 4.92 3.88
N THR A 19 -1.93 5.55 5.01
CA THR A 19 -0.74 5.24 5.80
C THR A 19 -1.16 4.83 7.20
N GLN A 20 -0.65 3.71 7.69
CA GLN A 20 -1.02 3.20 9.00
C GLN A 20 0.17 2.52 9.68
N ASN A 21 0.42 2.88 10.94
CA ASN A 21 1.26 2.09 11.83
C ASN A 21 0.35 1.12 12.60
N LEU A 22 0.57 -0.19 12.45
CA LEU A 22 -0.30 -1.22 13.05
C LEU A 22 0.11 -1.60 14.47
N TYR A 23 1.30 -1.20 14.91
CA TYR A 23 1.84 -1.48 16.24
C TYR A 23 1.61 -2.95 16.65
N ALA A 24 1.95 -3.90 15.77
CA ALA A 24 1.58 -5.31 15.89
C ALA A 24 2.47 -6.11 16.88
N GLY A 25 2.96 -5.44 17.93
CA GLY A 25 3.82 -6.00 18.97
C GLY A 25 3.12 -7.00 19.90
N GLN A 26 3.68 -7.20 21.11
CA GLN A 26 3.23 -8.18 22.12
C GLN A 26 1.91 -7.79 22.84
N ASP A 27 1.10 -6.88 22.27
CA ASP A 27 -0.09 -6.38 22.93
C ASP A 27 -1.32 -7.28 22.77
N VAL A 28 -2.19 -7.25 23.78
CA VAL A 28 -3.55 -7.80 23.75
C VAL A 28 -4.34 -7.13 22.60
N GLY A 29 -5.17 -7.90 21.88
CA GLY A 29 -6.01 -7.34 20.81
C GLY A 29 -5.29 -7.12 19.47
N ARG A 30 -4.06 -7.62 19.32
CA ARG A 30 -3.28 -7.46 18.07
C ARG A 30 -3.93 -8.16 16.89
N THR A 31 -4.53 -9.34 17.06
CA THR A 31 -5.16 -10.09 15.97
C THR A 31 -6.38 -9.34 15.43
N GLU A 32 -7.22 -8.84 16.32
CA GLU A 32 -8.44 -8.09 16.02
C GLU A 32 -8.12 -6.81 15.26
N ARG A 33 -7.03 -6.11 15.63
CA ARG A 33 -6.55 -4.93 14.88
C ARG A 33 -6.14 -5.26 13.45
N ILE A 34 -5.40 -6.36 13.27
CA ILE A 34 -4.97 -6.81 11.95
C ILE A 34 -6.19 -7.19 11.07
N LEU A 35 -7.16 -7.90 11.64
CA LEU A 35 -8.40 -8.25 10.95
C LEU A 35 -9.26 -7.02 10.64
N ALA A 36 -9.42 -6.10 11.59
CA ALA A 36 -10.15 -4.85 11.38
C ALA A 36 -9.50 -3.98 10.29
N PHE A 37 -8.16 -3.97 10.23
CA PHE A 37 -7.43 -3.29 9.16
C PHE A 37 -7.64 -3.98 7.81
N ALA A 38 -7.64 -5.31 7.75
CA ALA A 38 -7.96 -6.05 6.54
C ALA A 38 -9.38 -5.70 6.02
N ASP A 39 -10.37 -5.71 6.90
CA ASP A 39 -11.76 -5.32 6.57
C ASP A 39 -11.86 -3.87 6.10
N PHE A 40 -11.10 -2.97 6.72
CA PHE A 40 -10.99 -1.59 6.27
C PHE A 40 -10.45 -1.49 4.84
N LEU A 41 -9.35 -2.19 4.52
CA LEU A 41 -8.78 -2.19 3.17
C LEU A 41 -9.75 -2.75 2.14
N GLN A 42 -10.50 -3.80 2.47
CA GLN A 42 -11.49 -4.39 1.57
C GLN A 42 -12.66 -3.45 1.26
N ARG A 43 -13.07 -2.62 2.23
CA ARG A 43 -14.15 -1.63 2.08
C ARG A 43 -13.70 -0.37 1.34
N VAL A 44 -12.57 0.21 1.74
CA VAL A 44 -12.10 1.50 1.20
C VAL A 44 -11.39 1.32 -0.14
N ARG A 45 -10.67 0.19 -0.32
CA ARG A 45 -9.88 -0.13 -1.52
C ARG A 45 -8.99 1.03 -2.00
N PRO A 46 -8.12 1.58 -1.11
CA PRO A 46 -7.26 2.69 -1.49
C PRO A 46 -6.29 2.30 -2.61
N ASP A 47 -5.88 3.28 -3.40
CA ASP A 47 -4.95 3.09 -4.53
C ASP A 47 -3.56 2.66 -4.06
N VAL A 48 -3.11 3.26 -2.96
CA VAL A 48 -1.80 3.04 -2.36
C VAL A 48 -1.97 2.85 -0.85
N VAL A 49 -1.24 1.90 -0.29
CA VAL A 49 -1.18 1.64 1.16
C VAL A 49 0.27 1.62 1.60
N ALA A 50 0.60 2.35 2.65
CA ALA A 50 1.85 2.24 3.39
C ALA A 50 1.54 1.73 4.81
N VAL A 51 2.12 0.60 5.19
CA VAL A 51 1.90 -0.04 6.49
C VAL A 51 3.22 -0.16 7.22
N GLN A 52 3.28 0.31 8.46
CA GLN A 52 4.45 0.18 9.33
C GLN A 52 4.16 -0.81 10.47
N GLU A 53 5.23 -1.38 11.04
CA GLU A 53 5.17 -2.32 12.17
C GLU A 53 4.40 -3.61 11.86
N LEU A 54 4.39 -4.01 10.58
CA LEU A 54 3.80 -5.27 10.15
C LEU A 54 4.83 -6.40 10.32
N GLN A 55 4.86 -7.03 11.50
CA GLN A 55 5.82 -8.08 11.83
C GLN A 55 5.36 -9.45 11.33
N GLY A 56 6.29 -10.39 11.09
CA GLY A 56 6.06 -11.64 10.34
C GLY A 56 4.75 -12.42 10.59
N TRP A 57 4.23 -12.47 11.83
CA TRP A 57 2.94 -13.12 12.10
C TRP A 57 1.73 -12.30 11.56
N SER A 58 1.74 -10.99 11.77
CA SER A 58 0.71 -10.06 11.28
C SER A 58 0.76 -9.93 9.76
N ALA A 59 1.95 -9.96 9.16
CA ALA A 59 2.14 -10.02 7.72
C ALA A 59 1.47 -11.26 7.12
N ARG A 60 1.64 -12.44 7.74
CA ARG A 60 0.99 -13.69 7.30
C ARG A 60 -0.54 -13.63 7.37
N LEU A 61 -1.09 -13.00 8.40
CA LEU A 61 -2.54 -12.83 8.55
C LEU A 61 -3.13 -11.88 7.50
N LEU A 62 -2.42 -10.77 7.19
CA LEU A 62 -2.86 -9.81 6.18
C LEU A 62 -2.57 -10.27 4.74
N ALA A 63 -1.60 -11.15 4.52
CA ALA A 63 -1.14 -11.55 3.20
C ALA A 63 -2.25 -11.98 2.22
N PRO A 64 -3.28 -12.76 2.60
CA PRO A 64 -4.36 -13.11 1.68
C PRO A 64 -5.11 -11.87 1.17
N THR A 65 -5.50 -10.97 2.08
CA THR A 65 -6.19 -9.72 1.75
C THR A 65 -5.32 -8.81 0.89
N LEU A 66 -4.05 -8.66 1.24
CA LEU A 66 -3.12 -7.82 0.48
C LEU A 66 -2.88 -8.35 -0.94
N ARG A 67 -2.73 -9.67 -1.10
CA ARG A 67 -2.59 -10.31 -2.43
C ARG A 67 -3.84 -10.15 -3.28
N GLN A 68 -5.02 -10.21 -2.66
CA GLN A 68 -6.29 -10.03 -3.36
C GLN A 68 -6.47 -8.58 -3.84
N LEU A 69 -6.15 -7.60 -2.99
CA LEU A 69 -6.38 -6.18 -3.29
C LEU A 69 -5.24 -5.54 -4.10
N TYR A 70 -4.02 -6.04 -3.93
CA TYR A 70 -2.79 -5.51 -4.53
C TYR A 70 -1.98 -6.64 -5.20
N PRO A 71 -2.53 -7.31 -6.23
CA PRO A 71 -1.93 -8.50 -6.84
C PRO A 71 -0.58 -8.26 -7.51
N HIS A 72 -0.17 -7.00 -7.67
CA HIS A 72 1.01 -6.62 -8.44
C HIS A 72 2.13 -5.97 -7.61
N THR A 73 2.00 -5.87 -6.30
CA THR A 73 2.88 -4.99 -5.49
C THR A 73 2.88 -5.34 -4.01
N ALA A 74 3.27 -6.55 -3.63
CA ALA A 74 3.60 -6.83 -2.23
C ALA A 74 5.12 -6.91 -2.10
N HIS A 75 5.76 -5.74 -1.98
CA HIS A 75 7.16 -5.69 -1.55
C HIS A 75 7.21 -5.23 -0.11
N GLU A 76 7.81 -6.10 0.71
CA GLU A 76 8.40 -5.72 1.97
C GLU A 76 9.52 -4.73 1.66
N VAL A 77 9.44 -3.52 2.20
CA VAL A 77 10.62 -2.66 2.29
C VAL A 77 11.26 -3.04 3.60
N THR A 78 12.04 -4.12 3.56
CA THR A 78 12.73 -4.65 4.73
C THR A 78 13.90 -3.74 5.03
N THR A 79 13.80 -2.98 6.11
CA THR A 79 14.99 -2.45 6.77
C THR A 79 15.41 -3.48 7.81
N ASP A 80 16.70 -3.83 7.86
CA ASP A 80 17.27 -4.74 8.87
C ASP A 80 17.02 -4.25 10.31
N ASN A 81 16.63 -2.98 10.47
CA ASN A 81 16.19 -2.37 11.72
C ASN A 81 14.70 -1.96 11.63
N PRO A 82 13.88 -2.26 12.65
CA PRO A 82 12.50 -1.77 12.73
C PRO A 82 12.43 -0.23 12.73
N PRO A 83 11.32 0.37 12.25
CA PRO A 83 10.05 -0.29 11.90
C PRO A 83 9.98 -0.81 10.46
N TRP A 84 9.60 -2.08 10.28
CA TRP A 84 9.33 -2.66 8.96
C TRP A 84 8.19 -1.92 8.26
N THR A 85 8.40 -1.49 7.02
CA THR A 85 7.44 -0.73 6.23
C THR A 85 7.09 -1.48 4.94
N TYR A 86 5.81 -1.57 4.61
CA TYR A 86 5.31 -2.21 3.41
C TYR A 86 4.56 -1.17 2.60
N VAL A 87 4.91 -1.02 1.33
CA VAL A 87 4.20 -0.14 0.40
C VAL A 87 3.58 -0.98 -0.70
N LEU A 88 2.27 -0.79 -0.91
CA LEU A 88 1.45 -1.56 -1.84
C LEU A 88 0.71 -0.60 -2.76
N SER A 89 0.60 -0.90 -4.05
CA SER A 89 -0.08 -0.05 -5.02
C SER A 89 -0.84 -0.85 -6.08
N ARG A 90 -2.08 -0.49 -6.35
CA ARG A 90 -2.84 -1.11 -7.46
C ARG A 90 -2.37 -0.69 -8.86
N PHE A 91 -1.36 0.18 -8.97
CA PHE A 91 -0.86 0.71 -10.24
C PHE A 91 0.55 0.17 -10.58
N PRO A 92 0.66 -0.83 -11.46
CA PRO A 92 1.95 -1.43 -11.83
C PRO A 92 2.93 -0.45 -12.49
N ARG A 93 2.42 0.61 -13.12
CA ARG A 93 3.25 1.65 -13.74
C ARG A 93 3.90 2.57 -12.71
N LEU A 94 3.10 3.05 -11.75
CA LEU A 94 3.57 3.93 -10.68
C LEU A 94 4.58 3.19 -9.80
N TRP A 95 4.36 1.89 -9.59
CA TRP A 95 5.32 0.99 -8.95
C TRP A 95 6.67 0.97 -9.68
N ARG A 96 6.68 0.65 -10.98
CA ARG A 96 7.90 0.59 -11.78
C ARG A 96 8.63 1.94 -11.87
N GLU A 97 7.91 3.05 -11.96
CA GLU A 97 8.54 4.37 -12.10
C GLU A 97 9.16 4.88 -10.78
N ARG A 98 8.56 4.54 -9.62
CA ARG A 98 8.99 5.08 -8.33
C ARG A 98 9.80 4.12 -7.46
N PHE A 99 9.64 2.81 -7.67
CA PHE A 99 10.25 1.77 -6.84
C PHE A 99 11.15 0.81 -7.63
N ALA A 100 11.36 1.02 -8.94
CA ALA A 100 12.44 0.32 -9.65
C ALA A 100 13.79 0.69 -9.03
N GLY A 101 14.38 -0.26 -8.30
CA GLY A 101 15.63 -0.06 -7.56
C GLY A 101 15.48 -0.19 -6.04
N VAL A 102 14.26 -0.23 -5.50
CA VAL A 102 14.01 -0.64 -4.11
C VAL A 102 13.96 -2.17 -4.10
N GLY A 103 15.14 -2.79 -4.08
CA GLY A 103 15.32 -4.23 -3.91
C GLY A 103 15.99 -4.51 -2.56
N GLY A 104 15.42 -5.42 -1.79
CA GLY A 104 15.86 -5.81 -0.45
C GLY A 104 14.69 -6.23 0.41
#